data_AF-A0A6N6SSC7-F1
#
_entry.id   AF-A0A6N6SSC7-F1
#
_cell.length_a   1.000
_cell.length_b   1.000
_cell.length_c   1.000
_cell.angle_alpha   90.00
_cell.angle_beta   90.00
_cell.angle_gamma   90.00
#
_symmetry.space_group_name_H-M   'P 1'
#
loop_
_entity.id
_entity.type
_entity.pdbx_description
1 polymer ?
#
loop_
_entity_poly.entity_id
_entity_poly.type
_entity_poly.pdbx_seq_one_letter_code
_entity_poly.pdbx_strand_id
1 'polypeptide(L)'
;MIGKGVKASVGLLWAVAVAIAPASAGAQNKELSDKSVTMLMQYAWAMTPAKFTTPQGKVIEVDKNKPKDVIIPLDVAREVIRVGRLSAYAQICELGEEQTANYQTLMRREAAKKKWSDQQMLYITQLHLFTVMTLTGKVQLVERDGDKQVVMKEGAPPKSETCTDTERKKIQAQIMSYVNTQPAPATQAETKATTQKK
;
A
#
# COMPACT_ATOMS: atom_id res chain seq x y z
N MET A 1 -68.40 -42.45 -26.65
CA MET A 1 -68.98 -41.49 -27.60
C MET A 1 -68.21 -40.17 -27.46
N ILE A 2 -67.11 -40.00 -28.21
CA ILE A 2 -66.98 -39.14 -29.41
C ILE A 2 -67.41 -37.69 -29.15
N GLY A 3 -66.45 -36.76 -29.13
CA GLY A 3 -66.68 -35.31 -29.15
C GLY A 3 -65.37 -34.51 -29.18
N LYS A 4 -64.87 -34.27 -30.40
CA LYS A 4 -63.61 -33.57 -30.75
C LYS A 4 -63.64 -32.07 -30.44
N GLY A 5 -62.47 -31.47 -30.22
CA GLY A 5 -62.27 -30.02 -30.23
C GLY A 5 -60.81 -29.58 -30.15
N VAL A 6 -60.01 -29.91 -31.17
CA VAL A 6 -58.65 -29.37 -31.40
C VAL A 6 -58.73 -27.88 -31.71
N LYS A 7 -57.90 -27.06 -31.04
CA LYS A 7 -57.20 -25.93 -31.69
C LYS A 7 -55.77 -25.86 -31.18
N ALA A 8 -54.86 -26.11 -32.10
CA ALA A 8 -53.43 -25.95 -31.96
C ALA A 8 -53.04 -24.46 -32.01
N SER A 9 -52.06 -24.08 -31.20
CA SER A 9 -51.19 -22.95 -31.49
C SER A 9 -49.83 -23.18 -30.85
N VAL A 10 -48.95 -23.73 -31.68
CA VAL A 10 -47.51 -23.49 -31.84
C VAL A 10 -46.91 -22.44 -30.90
N GLY A 11 -45.83 -22.78 -30.20
CA GLY A 11 -45.05 -21.80 -29.45
C GLY A 11 -43.85 -22.37 -28.69
N LEU A 12 -42.81 -22.77 -29.44
CA LEU A 12 -41.39 -22.68 -29.08
C LEU A 12 -40.90 -23.36 -27.76
N LEU A 13 -40.34 -24.56 -27.93
CA LEU A 13 -39.39 -25.17 -26.99
C LEU A 13 -38.14 -24.28 -26.87
N TRP A 14 -37.91 -23.70 -25.69
CA TRP A 14 -36.58 -23.21 -25.28
C TRP A 14 -36.09 -24.07 -24.12
N ALA A 15 -35.26 -25.05 -24.46
CA ALA A 15 -34.41 -25.74 -23.51
C ALA A 15 -33.33 -24.77 -23.03
N VAL A 16 -33.45 -24.28 -21.79
CA VAL A 16 -32.36 -23.53 -21.15
C VAL A 16 -31.43 -24.55 -20.51
N ALA A 17 -30.33 -24.84 -21.22
CA ALA A 17 -29.16 -25.46 -20.64
C ALA A 17 -28.57 -24.51 -19.59
N VAL A 18 -28.65 -24.90 -18.32
CA VAL A 18 -27.96 -24.20 -17.23
C VAL A 18 -26.47 -24.51 -17.35
N ALA A 19 -25.77 -23.67 -18.11
CA ALA A 19 -24.32 -23.65 -18.10
C ALA A 19 -23.86 -23.17 -16.71
N ILE A 20 -23.18 -24.06 -15.98
CA ILE A 20 -22.40 -23.72 -14.80
C ILE A 20 -21.22 -22.87 -15.29
N ALA A 21 -21.41 -21.55 -15.34
CA ALA A 21 -20.29 -20.62 -15.40
C ALA A 21 -19.73 -20.50 -13.98
N PRO A 22 -18.43 -20.75 -13.73
CA PRO A 22 -17.83 -20.36 -12.48
C PRO A 22 -17.93 -18.84 -12.42
N ALA A 23 -18.76 -18.33 -11.51
CA ALA A 23 -18.64 -16.95 -11.08
C ALA A 23 -17.21 -16.80 -10.56
N SER A 24 -16.34 -16.23 -11.39
CA SER A 24 -15.10 -15.65 -10.93
C SER A 24 -15.51 -14.60 -9.91
N ALA A 25 -15.53 -15.00 -8.64
CA ALA A 25 -15.61 -14.10 -7.51
C ALA A 25 -14.38 -13.20 -7.65
N GLY A 26 -14.58 -12.07 -8.33
CA GLY A 26 -13.60 -11.02 -8.39
C GLY A 26 -13.19 -10.76 -6.96
N ALA A 27 -11.94 -11.07 -6.64
CA ALA A 27 -11.33 -10.73 -5.37
C ALA A 27 -11.52 -9.23 -5.22
N GLN A 28 -12.56 -8.82 -4.50
CA GLN A 28 -12.78 -7.44 -4.17
C GLN A 28 -11.60 -7.05 -3.30
N ASN A 29 -10.64 -6.40 -3.92
CA ASN A 29 -9.56 -5.68 -3.27
C ASN A 29 -10.27 -4.57 -2.48
N LYS A 30 -10.80 -4.93 -1.30
CA LYS A 30 -11.70 -4.08 -0.52
C LYS A 30 -10.88 -2.86 -0.12
N GLU A 31 -11.07 -1.80 -0.88
CA GLU A 31 -10.28 -0.60 -0.78
C GLU A 31 -10.46 -0.03 0.64
N LEU A 32 -9.38 0.48 1.24
CA LEU A 32 -9.46 1.04 2.58
C LEU A 32 -10.44 2.22 2.56
N SER A 33 -11.40 2.21 3.49
CA SER A 33 -12.35 3.33 3.65
C SER A 33 -11.61 4.63 3.92
N ASP A 34 -12.12 5.75 3.41
CA ASP A 34 -11.52 7.08 3.61
C ASP A 34 -11.32 7.39 5.10
N LYS A 35 -12.27 6.96 5.94
CA LYS A 35 -12.17 7.10 7.40
C LYS A 35 -10.97 6.35 7.97
N SER A 36 -10.75 5.10 7.55
CA SER A 36 -9.58 4.33 7.98
C SER A 36 -8.27 4.95 7.52
N VAL A 37 -8.21 5.42 6.26
CA VAL A 37 -7.03 6.10 5.71
C VAL A 37 -6.73 7.37 6.49
N THR A 38 -7.74 8.20 6.75
CA THR A 38 -7.62 9.45 7.52
C THR A 38 -7.11 9.20 8.93
N MET A 39 -7.64 8.17 9.62
CA MET A 39 -7.17 7.81 10.97
C MET A 39 -5.69 7.41 10.97
N LEU A 40 -5.25 6.58 10.01
CA LEU A 40 -3.84 6.18 9.89
C LEU A 40 -2.94 7.39 9.59
N MET A 41 -3.41 8.32 8.76
CA MET A 41 -2.72 9.58 8.47
C MET A 41 -2.57 10.46 9.72
N GLN A 42 -3.60 10.57 10.55
CA GLN A 42 -3.57 11.32 11.81
C GLN A 42 -2.55 10.72 12.79
N TYR A 43 -2.53 9.40 12.93
CA TYR A 43 -1.54 8.74 13.80
C TYR A 43 -0.11 8.86 13.26
N ALA A 44 0.09 8.71 11.95
CA ALA A 44 1.38 8.97 11.34
C ALA A 44 1.85 10.42 11.56
N TRP A 45 0.92 11.38 11.52
CA TRP A 45 1.22 12.77 11.83
C TRP A 45 1.63 12.96 13.28
N ALA A 46 0.95 12.33 14.24
CA ALA A 46 1.32 12.41 15.66
C ALA A 46 2.76 11.92 15.91
N MET A 47 3.21 10.90 15.19
CA MET A 47 4.57 10.36 15.29
C MET A 47 5.62 11.14 14.47
N THR A 48 5.20 11.94 13.50
CA THR A 48 6.14 12.72 12.67
C THR A 48 6.87 13.75 13.53
N PRO A 49 8.21 13.71 13.62
CA PRO A 49 8.96 14.63 14.47
C PRO A 49 8.93 16.06 13.93
N ALA A 50 9.07 17.05 14.81
CA ALA A 50 9.18 18.46 14.42
C ALA A 50 10.49 18.78 13.69
N LYS A 51 11.52 17.95 13.87
CA LYS A 51 12.83 18.09 13.22
C LYS A 51 13.38 16.71 12.87
N PHE A 52 13.88 16.56 11.66
CA PHE A 52 14.47 15.32 11.18
C PHE A 52 15.73 15.60 10.37
N THR A 53 16.81 14.86 10.63
CA THR A 53 18.05 14.96 9.85
C THR A 53 18.14 13.75 8.94
N THR A 54 18.22 13.99 7.63
CA THR A 54 18.38 12.90 6.66
C THR A 54 19.76 12.27 6.76
N PRO A 55 19.96 11.05 6.24
CA PRO A 55 21.29 10.42 6.19
C PRO A 55 22.35 11.26 5.45
N GLN A 56 21.92 12.17 4.57
CA GLN A 56 22.79 13.10 3.83
C GLN A 56 23.09 14.38 4.61
N GLY A 57 22.63 14.53 5.85
CA GLY A 57 22.86 15.69 6.70
C GLY A 57 21.89 16.85 6.48
N LYS A 58 20.88 16.72 5.61
CA LYS A 58 19.86 17.76 5.42
C LYS A 58 18.90 17.76 6.59
N VAL A 59 18.67 18.93 7.17
CA VAL A 59 17.68 19.11 8.24
C VAL A 59 16.34 19.49 7.63
N ILE A 60 15.29 18.74 7.99
CA ILE A 60 13.90 19.01 7.64
C ILE A 60 13.21 19.47 8.93
N GLU A 61 12.73 20.71 8.92
CA GLU A 61 11.89 21.25 10.00
C GLU A 61 10.42 21.12 9.59
N VAL A 62 9.60 20.61 10.49
CA VAL A 62 8.18 20.34 10.29
C VAL A 62 7.40 21.21 11.25
N ASP A 63 6.63 22.16 10.72
CA ASP A 63 5.72 22.97 11.52
C ASP A 63 4.51 22.12 11.93
N LYS A 64 4.49 21.68 13.19
CA LYS A 64 3.43 20.85 13.75
C LYS A 64 2.07 21.56 13.79
N ASN A 65 2.05 22.89 13.65
CA ASN A 65 0.83 23.69 13.62
C ASN A 65 0.26 23.85 12.20
N LYS A 66 0.97 23.39 11.16
CA LYS A 66 0.54 23.47 9.76
C LYS A 66 0.47 22.09 9.10
N PRO A 67 -0.34 21.16 9.63
CA PRO A 67 -0.45 19.80 9.07
C PRO A 67 -0.86 19.79 7.60
N LYS A 68 -1.68 20.75 7.15
CA LYS A 68 -2.14 20.87 5.77
C LYS A 68 -1.02 21.06 4.74
N ASP A 69 0.14 21.58 5.15
CA ASP A 69 1.28 21.82 4.25
C ASP A 69 2.12 20.54 4.08
N VAL A 70 1.89 19.52 4.92
CA VAL A 70 2.70 18.30 5.03
C VAL A 70 1.91 17.04 4.70
N ILE A 71 0.64 17.00 5.07
CA ILE A 71 -0.23 15.86 4.84
C ILE A 71 -0.52 15.73 3.34
N ILE A 72 -0.32 14.52 2.82
CA ILE A 72 -0.55 14.17 1.42
C ILE A 72 -2.03 13.88 1.12
N PRO A 73 -2.48 13.97 -0.14
CA PRO A 73 -3.82 13.57 -0.57
C PRO A 73 -4.19 12.12 -0.24
N LEU A 74 -5.49 11.85 -0.04
CA LEU A 74 -6.03 10.55 0.37
C LEU A 74 -5.68 9.40 -0.58
N ASP A 75 -5.69 9.64 -1.88
CA ASP A 75 -5.34 8.66 -2.91
C ASP A 75 -3.90 8.18 -2.75
N VAL A 76 -2.98 9.11 -2.53
CA VAL A 76 -1.55 8.81 -2.29
C VAL A 76 -1.40 8.10 -0.95
N ALA A 77 -2.06 8.58 0.10
CA ALA A 77 -2.00 7.97 1.43
C ALA A 77 -2.48 6.50 1.41
N ARG A 78 -3.57 6.22 0.70
CA ARG A 78 -4.10 4.86 0.56
C ARG A 78 -3.08 3.92 -0.08
N GLU A 79 -2.37 4.40 -1.09
CA GLU A 79 -1.30 3.63 -1.71
C GLU A 79 -0.12 3.40 -0.76
N VAL A 80 0.34 4.45 -0.08
CA VAL A 80 1.41 4.36 0.93
C VAL A 80 1.06 3.33 2.00
N ILE A 81 -0.19 3.31 2.48
CA ILE A 81 -0.66 2.33 3.46
C ILE A 81 -0.70 0.91 2.86
N ARG A 82 -1.14 0.74 1.61
CA ARG A 82 -1.13 -0.57 0.93
C ARG A 82 0.29 -1.12 0.82
N VAL A 83 1.25 -0.29 0.41
CA VAL A 83 2.67 -0.64 0.34
C VAL A 83 3.21 -0.96 1.74
N GLY A 84 2.87 -0.15 2.75
CA GLY A 84 3.22 -0.40 4.15
C GLY A 84 2.71 -1.74 4.67
N ARG A 85 1.47 -2.12 4.32
CA ARG A 85 0.91 -3.45 4.66
C ARG A 85 1.72 -4.58 4.04
N LEU A 86 2.08 -4.47 2.77
CA LEU A 86 2.92 -5.49 2.10
C LEU A 86 4.31 -5.56 2.73
N SER A 87 4.92 -4.42 3.07
CA SER A 87 6.20 -4.38 3.80
C SER A 87 6.10 -5.01 5.19
N ALA A 88 4.98 -4.84 5.90
CA ALA A 88 4.75 -5.49 7.19
C ALA A 88 4.71 -7.02 7.07
N TYR A 89 3.95 -7.53 6.09
CA TYR A 89 3.90 -8.97 5.84
C TYR A 89 5.23 -9.52 5.35
N ALA A 90 5.98 -8.79 4.52
CA ALA A 90 7.33 -9.18 4.14
C ALA A 90 8.25 -9.29 5.37
N GLN A 91 8.15 -8.36 6.32
CA GLN A 91 8.92 -8.44 7.58
C GLN A 91 8.53 -9.66 8.42
N ILE A 92 7.23 -9.99 8.52
CA ILE A 92 6.74 -11.17 9.24
C ILE A 92 7.19 -12.47 8.54
N CYS A 93 7.20 -12.47 7.20
CA CYS A 93 7.60 -13.62 6.39
C CYS A 93 9.11 -13.67 6.09
N GLU A 94 9.94 -12.84 6.72
CA GLU A 94 11.40 -12.79 6.53
C GLU A 94 11.85 -12.54 5.07
N LEU A 95 11.08 -11.74 4.34
CA LEU A 95 11.34 -11.33 2.95
C LEU A 95 12.00 -9.94 2.91
N GLY A 96 13.23 -9.84 3.43
CA GLY A 96 13.92 -8.55 3.63
C GLY A 96 14.25 -7.80 2.33
N GLU A 97 14.64 -8.53 1.28
CA GLU A 97 14.93 -7.94 -0.02
C GLU A 97 13.67 -7.37 -0.68
N GLU A 98 12.57 -8.13 -0.65
CA GLU A 98 11.27 -7.71 -1.15
C GLU A 98 10.72 -6.53 -0.35
N GLN A 99 10.84 -6.54 0.98
CA GLN A 99 10.44 -5.41 1.82
C GLN A 99 11.17 -4.12 1.39
N THR A 100 12.47 -4.23 1.13
CA THR A 100 13.31 -3.12 0.67
C THR A 100 12.91 -2.65 -0.72
N ALA A 101 12.78 -3.57 -1.68
CA ALA A 101 12.37 -3.27 -3.05
C ALA A 101 10.98 -2.61 -3.11
N ASN A 102 10.04 -3.07 -2.29
CA ASN A 102 8.69 -2.52 -2.17
C ASN A 102 8.72 -1.05 -1.72
N TYR A 103 9.44 -0.75 -0.63
CA TYR A 103 9.58 0.60 -0.10
C TYR A 103 10.33 1.53 -1.07
N GLN A 104 11.48 1.08 -1.60
CA GLN A 104 12.27 1.88 -2.54
C GLN A 104 11.50 2.21 -3.82
N THR A 105 10.68 1.28 -4.31
CA THR A 105 9.80 1.50 -5.46
C THR A 105 8.82 2.63 -5.19
N LEU A 106 8.11 2.60 -4.05
CA LEU A 106 7.23 3.69 -3.63
C LEU A 106 7.99 5.02 -3.60
N MET A 107 9.09 5.09 -2.87
CA MET A 107 9.83 6.34 -2.67
C MET A 107 10.40 6.90 -3.97
N ARG A 108 10.92 6.03 -4.85
CA ARG A 108 11.42 6.43 -6.18
C ARG A 108 10.30 7.03 -7.02
N ARG A 109 9.11 6.43 -7.03
CA ARG A 109 7.97 6.94 -7.81
C ARG A 109 7.50 8.28 -7.29
N GLU A 110 7.33 8.40 -5.98
CA GLU A 110 6.87 9.65 -5.38
C GLU A 110 7.90 10.77 -5.62
N ALA A 111 9.19 10.49 -5.45
CA ALA A 111 10.25 11.45 -5.79
C ALA A 111 10.25 11.84 -7.28
N ALA A 112 10.03 10.88 -8.19
CA ALA A 112 9.99 11.13 -9.63
C ALA A 112 8.83 12.05 -10.05
N LYS A 113 7.76 12.16 -9.26
CA LYS A 113 6.66 13.12 -9.51
C LYS A 113 7.09 14.58 -9.34
N LYS A 114 8.23 14.86 -8.68
CA LYS A 114 8.82 16.20 -8.48
C LYS A 114 7.85 17.28 -7.93
N LYS A 115 6.78 16.86 -7.27
CA LYS A 115 5.72 17.74 -6.74
C LYS A 115 5.65 17.79 -5.22
N TRP A 116 6.44 16.95 -4.55
CA TRP A 116 6.44 16.83 -3.09
C TRP A 116 7.52 17.69 -2.48
N SER A 117 7.18 18.40 -1.40
CA SER A 117 8.17 19.04 -0.53
C SER A 117 8.95 17.99 0.26
N ASP A 118 10.07 18.38 0.85
CA ASP A 118 10.82 17.48 1.75
C ASP A 118 9.98 17.04 2.96
N GLN A 119 9.13 17.93 3.48
CA GLN A 119 8.21 17.62 4.59
C GLN A 119 7.18 16.56 4.15
N GLN A 120 6.63 16.67 2.94
CA GLN A 120 5.70 15.67 2.40
C GLN A 120 6.38 14.32 2.13
N MET A 121 7.63 14.33 1.62
CA MET A 121 8.42 13.11 1.44
C MET A 121 8.75 12.43 2.78
N LEU A 122 9.07 13.23 3.80
CA LEU A 122 9.23 12.75 5.17
C LEU A 122 7.92 12.15 5.68
N TYR A 123 6.78 12.82 5.47
CA TYR A 123 5.48 12.33 5.90
C TYR A 123 5.07 11.01 5.22
N ILE A 124 5.34 10.85 3.92
CA ILE A 124 5.16 9.57 3.20
C ILE A 124 5.95 8.46 3.88
N THR A 125 7.21 8.75 4.23
CA THR A 125 8.09 7.81 4.96
C THR A 125 7.48 7.44 6.32
N GLN A 126 7.00 8.43 7.07
CA GLN A 126 6.40 8.20 8.39
C GLN A 126 5.09 7.43 8.33
N LEU A 127 4.24 7.69 7.32
CA LEU A 127 2.99 6.94 7.13
C LEU A 127 3.24 5.47 6.78
N HIS A 128 4.23 5.20 5.92
CA HIS A 128 4.68 3.84 5.63
C HIS A 128 5.19 3.16 6.89
N LEU A 129 6.13 3.79 7.60
CA LEU A 129 6.74 3.25 8.81
C LEU A 129 5.71 2.99 9.91
N PHE A 130 4.80 3.93 10.14
CA PHE A 130 3.68 3.78 11.08
C PHE A 130 2.85 2.53 10.78
N THR A 131 2.51 2.35 9.49
CA THR A 131 1.74 1.19 9.03
C THR A 131 2.49 -0.12 9.31
N VAL A 132 3.78 -0.17 8.98
CA VAL A 132 4.63 -1.35 9.24
C VAL A 132 4.72 -1.67 10.73
N MET A 133 5.01 -0.67 11.56
CA MET A 133 5.18 -0.85 13.00
C MET A 133 3.88 -1.27 13.68
N THR A 134 2.75 -0.69 13.26
CA THR A 134 1.43 -1.06 13.80
C THR A 134 1.11 -2.52 13.53
N LEU A 135 1.38 -3.00 12.32
CA LEU A 135 1.04 -4.36 11.91
C LEU A 135 2.03 -5.42 12.42
N THR A 136 3.29 -5.04 12.60
CA THR A 136 4.32 -5.92 13.17
C THR A 136 4.33 -5.92 14.71
N GLY A 137 3.44 -5.13 15.34
CA GLY A 137 3.25 -5.09 16.79
C GLY A 137 4.23 -4.20 17.55
N LYS A 138 5.03 -3.38 16.85
CA LYS A 138 6.01 -2.44 17.43
C LYS A 138 5.39 -1.12 17.92
N VAL A 139 4.13 -0.86 17.59
CA VAL A 139 3.37 0.31 18.05
C VAL A 139 2.11 -0.14 18.80
N GLN A 140 1.84 0.49 19.93
CA GLN A 140 0.61 0.38 20.69
C GLN A 140 -0.13 1.73 20.64
N LEU A 141 -1.39 1.69 20.22
CA LEU A 141 -2.27 2.85 20.39
C LEU A 141 -2.80 2.81 21.82
N VAL A 142 -2.41 3.80 22.62
CA VAL A 142 -2.88 3.94 24.01
C VAL A 142 -3.84 5.12 24.04
N GLU A 143 -5.04 4.88 24.55
CA GLU A 143 -6.02 5.95 24.75
C GLU A 143 -5.68 6.66 26.06
N ARG A 144 -5.38 7.97 25.98
CA ARG A 144 -5.19 8.83 27.15
C ARG A 144 -6.06 10.07 26.97
N ASP A 145 -6.90 10.33 27.97
CA ASP A 145 -7.73 11.54 28.05
C ASP A 145 -8.64 11.78 26.84
N GLY A 146 -9.15 10.70 26.21
CA GLY A 146 -10.01 10.77 25.03
C GLY A 146 -9.26 10.92 23.69
N ASP A 147 -7.94 11.11 23.71
CA ASP A 147 -7.08 11.13 22.55
C ASP A 147 -6.23 9.85 22.45
N LYS A 148 -6.24 9.21 21.27
CA LYS A 148 -5.44 8.00 21.00
C LYS A 148 -4.00 8.41 20.68
N GLN A 149 -3.10 8.17 21.62
CA GLN A 149 -1.67 8.43 21.47
C GLN A 149 -0.93 7.22 20.91
N VAL A 150 0.06 7.48 20.06
CA VAL A 150 0.94 6.48 19.47
C VAL A 150 2.11 6.25 20.43
N VAL A 151 2.16 5.06 21.05
CA VAL A 151 3.27 4.66 21.94
C VAL A 151 4.06 3.56 21.25
N MET A 152 5.39 3.71 21.17
CA MET A 152 6.26 2.64 20.68
C MET A 152 6.44 1.58 21.77
N LYS A 153 6.29 0.31 21.40
CA LYS A 153 6.69 -0.80 22.28
C LYS A 153 8.15 -1.10 22.06
N GLU A 154 9.01 -0.57 22.92
CA GLU A 154 10.39 -1.01 22.98
C GLU A 154 10.43 -2.46 23.50
N GLY A 155 11.12 -3.36 22.77
CA GLY A 155 11.38 -4.73 23.21
C GLY A 155 10.28 -5.77 22.93
N ALA A 156 9.18 -5.43 22.26
CA ALA A 156 8.22 -6.45 21.82
C ALA A 156 8.85 -7.32 20.72
N PRO A 157 8.96 -8.64 20.90
CA PRO A 157 9.43 -9.51 19.82
C PRO A 157 8.48 -9.34 18.63
N PRO A 158 9.00 -9.24 17.39
CA PRO A 158 8.14 -9.28 16.22
C PRO A 158 7.25 -10.52 16.32
N LYS A 159 5.97 -10.40 15.94
CA LYS A 159 5.09 -11.58 15.86
C LYS A 159 5.78 -12.62 14.99
N SER A 160 6.32 -13.65 15.62
CA SER A 160 7.16 -14.67 15.00
C SER A 160 6.32 -15.85 14.52
N GLU A 161 5.08 -15.59 14.10
CA GLU A 161 4.35 -16.57 13.30
C GLU A 161 5.04 -16.61 11.95
N THR A 162 5.99 -17.53 11.82
CA THR A 162 6.72 -17.79 10.58
C THR A 162 5.70 -18.15 9.50
N CYS A 163 5.61 -17.30 8.48
CA CYS A 163 4.69 -17.53 7.37
C CYS A 163 4.91 -18.92 6.74
N THR A 164 3.83 -19.57 6.33
CA THR A 164 3.92 -20.76 5.48
C THR A 164 4.57 -20.43 4.14
N ASP A 165 5.17 -21.41 3.46
CA ASP A 165 5.75 -21.20 2.14
C ASP A 165 4.73 -20.64 1.12
N THR A 166 3.48 -21.07 1.23
CA THR A 166 2.38 -20.59 0.40
C THR A 166 2.13 -19.10 0.63
N GLU A 167 2.10 -18.67 1.90
CA GLU A 167 1.93 -17.25 2.25
C GLU A 167 3.14 -16.43 1.82
N ARG A 168 4.36 -16.93 2.07
CA ARG A 168 5.61 -16.29 1.65
C ARG A 168 5.61 -16.03 0.14
N LYS A 169 5.32 -17.05 -0.67
CA LYS A 169 5.21 -16.92 -2.14
C LYS A 169 4.12 -15.95 -2.57
N LYS A 170 2.99 -15.93 -1.88
CA LYS A 170 1.89 -14.97 -2.16
C LYS A 170 2.33 -13.53 -1.90
N ILE A 171 2.95 -13.25 -0.75
CA ILE A 171 3.44 -11.91 -0.41
C ILE A 171 4.53 -11.47 -1.38
N GLN A 172 5.47 -12.36 -1.69
CA GLN A 172 6.51 -12.12 -2.69
C GLN A 172 5.89 -11.76 -4.05
N ALA A 173 4.91 -12.53 -4.54
CA ALA A 173 4.24 -12.25 -5.81
C ALA A 173 3.50 -10.90 -5.81
N GLN A 174 2.83 -10.55 -4.70
CA GLN A 174 2.15 -9.26 -4.57
C GLN A 174 3.15 -8.08 -4.58
N ILE A 175 4.28 -8.21 -3.90
CA ILE A 175 5.33 -7.21 -3.90
C ILE A 175 5.96 -7.09 -5.29
N MET A 176 6.31 -8.20 -5.93
CA MET A 176 6.92 -8.18 -7.26
C MET A 176 5.95 -7.63 -8.30
N SER A 177 4.65 -7.91 -8.19
CA SER A 177 3.65 -7.26 -9.02
C SER A 177 3.66 -5.74 -8.86
N TYR A 178 3.80 -5.24 -7.63
CA TYR A 178 3.90 -3.79 -7.38
C TYR A 178 5.22 -3.21 -7.90
N VAL A 179 6.35 -3.84 -7.61
CA VAL A 179 7.69 -3.42 -8.08
C VAL A 179 7.75 -3.35 -9.61
N ASN A 180 7.15 -4.32 -10.29
CA ASN A 180 7.15 -4.41 -11.75
C ASN A 180 6.13 -3.47 -12.43
N THR A 181 5.30 -2.75 -11.68
CA THR A 181 4.41 -1.73 -12.27
C THR A 181 5.15 -0.45 -12.71
N GLN A 182 6.47 -0.35 -12.50
CA GLN A 182 7.27 0.79 -12.94
C GLN A 182 7.86 0.59 -14.34
N PRO A 183 7.94 1.64 -15.18
CA PRO A 183 8.97 1.68 -16.21
C PRO A 183 10.34 1.71 -15.51
N ALA A 184 11.31 0.99 -16.06
CA ALA A 184 12.67 0.94 -15.55
C ALA A 184 13.21 2.36 -15.30
N PRO A 185 14.01 2.60 -14.22
CA PRO A 185 14.67 3.88 -14.06
C PRO A 185 15.46 4.18 -15.33
N ALA A 186 15.27 5.38 -15.89
CA ALA A 186 16.10 5.87 -16.98
C ALA A 186 17.55 5.67 -16.57
N THR A 187 18.20 4.73 -17.25
CA THR A 187 19.58 4.36 -17.01
C THR A 187 20.38 5.65 -17.13
N GLN A 188 21.13 6.00 -16.08
CA GLN A 188 22.17 7.02 -16.20
C GLN A 188 23.26 6.46 -17.11
N ALA A 189 22.98 6.45 -18.41
CA ALA A 189 23.86 5.99 -19.47
C ALA A 189 23.89 7.05 -20.57
N GLU A 190 24.04 8.32 -20.22
CA GLU A 190 24.41 9.37 -21.17
C GLU A 190 24.95 10.61 -20.44
N THR A 191 26.05 10.43 -19.72
CA THR A 191 26.91 11.58 -19.34
C THR A 191 28.37 11.14 -19.32
N LYS A 192 28.80 10.41 -20.36
CA LYS A 192 30.20 10.18 -20.70
C LYS A 192 30.35 9.99 -22.21
N ALA A 193 29.96 10.98 -23.01
CA ALA A 193 30.28 11.01 -24.45
C ALA A 193 30.31 12.44 -25.01
N THR A 194 31.00 13.37 -24.35
CA THR A 194 31.43 14.62 -25.02
C THR A 194 32.77 15.09 -24.47
N THR A 195 33.76 14.20 -24.52
CA THR A 195 35.16 14.59 -24.59
C THR A 195 35.76 13.79 -25.75
N GLN A 196 36.26 14.52 -26.75
CA GLN A 196 37.06 14.09 -27.92
C GLN A 196 36.39 14.18 -29.30
N LYS A 197 36.70 15.31 -29.97
CA LYS A 197 36.80 15.62 -31.41
C LYS A 197 36.25 17.05 -31.58
N LYS A 198 36.98 18.05 -32.06
CA LYS A 198 38.19 18.12 -32.88
C LYS A 198 38.80 19.51 -32.67
#